data_AF-A0A9X8RM64-F1
#
_entry.id   AF-A0A9X8RM64-F1
#
_cell.length_a   1.000
_cell.length_b   1.000
_cell.length_c   1.000
_cell.angle_alpha   90.00
_cell.angle_beta   90.00
_cell.angle_gamma   90.00
#
_symmetry.space_group_name_H-M   'P 1'
#
loop_
_entity.id
_entity.type
_entity.pdbx_description
1 polymer ?
#
loop_
_entity_poly.entity_id
_entity_poly.type
_entity_poly.pdbx_seq_one_letter_code
_entity_poly.pdbx_strand_id
1 'polypeptide(L)' 'MDDRLEMINASVNYIQMICESSNIAIIAERGRVRILDLETKEKYDLLKNKLEEMLEEI' A
#
# COMPACT_ATOMS: atom_id res chain seq x y z
N MET A 1 -5.45 26.72 1.44
CA MET A 1 -5.00 25.36 1.78
C MET A 1 -5.04 24.59 0.48
N ASP A 2 -4.00 23.86 0.11
CA ASP A 2 -3.89 23.26 -1.23
C ASP A 2 -4.87 22.08 -1.33
N ASP A 3 -5.92 22.18 -2.17
CA ASP A 3 -6.99 21.17 -2.30
C ASP A 3 -6.44 19.75 -2.49
N ARG A 4 -5.26 19.64 -3.13
CA ARG A 4 -4.55 18.37 -3.31
C ARG A 4 -4.13 17.74 -2.00
N LEU A 5 -3.69 18.53 -1.03
CA LEU A 5 -3.27 18.07 0.29
C LEU A 5 -4.48 17.57 1.09
N GLU A 6 -5.63 18.26 1.00
CA GLU A 6 -6.87 17.81 1.62
C GLU A 6 -7.33 16.45 1.06
N MET A 7 -7.29 16.28 -0.26
CA MET A 7 -7.62 15.01 -0.90
C MET A 7 -6.69 13.86 -0.49
N ILE A 8 -5.38 14.12 -0.38
CA ILE A 8 -4.40 13.13 0.08
C ILE A 8 -4.70 12.74 1.53
N ASN A 9 -4.95 13.71 2.41
CA ASN A 9 -5.24 13.43 3.82
C ASN A 9 -6.53 12.63 4.00
N ALA A 10 -7.59 12.96 3.25
CA ALA A 10 -8.83 12.18 3.26
C ALA A 10 -8.59 10.73 2.84
N SER A 11 -7.76 10.52 1.80
CA SER A 11 -7.40 9.18 1.32
C SER A 11 -6.61 8.40 2.36
N VAL A 12 -5.61 9.02 3.01
CA VAL A 12 -4.79 8.41 4.06
C VAL A 12 -5.66 8.00 5.25
N ASN A 13 -6.59 8.86 5.69
CA ASN A 13 -7.50 8.56 6.79
C ASN A 13 -8.40 7.35 6.47
N TYR A 14 -8.92 7.28 5.24
CA TYR A 14 -9.76 6.16 4.82
C TYR A 14 -8.99 4.83 4.78
N ILE A 15 -7.75 4.87 4.25
CA ILE A 15 -6.85 3.71 4.25
C ILE A 15 -6.55 3.25 5.68
N GLN A 16 -6.29 4.18 6.59
CA GLN A 16 -6.01 3.85 7.99
C GLN A 16 -7.22 3.16 8.65
N MET A 17 -8.42 3.67 8.43
CA MET A 17 -9.66 3.06 8.93
C MET A 17 -9.86 1.62 8.41
N ILE A 18 -9.56 1.37 7.13
CA ILE A 18 -9.61 0.01 6.56
C ILE A 18 -8.59 -0.90 7.26
N CYS A 19 -7.35 -0.45 7.43
CA CYS A 19 -6.29 -1.23 8.09
C CYS A 19 -6.71 -1.63 9.51
N GLU A 20 -7.24 -0.69 10.28
CA GLU A 20 -7.70 -0.92 11.66
C GLU A 20 -8.88 -1.89 11.72
N SER A 21 -9.83 -1.82 10.78
CA SER A 21 -11.01 -2.69 10.73
C SER A 21 -10.74 -4.10 10.20
N SER A 22 -9.72 -4.27 9.37
CA SER A 22 -9.47 -5.51 8.62
C SER A 22 -8.25 -6.30 9.09
N ASN A 23 -7.61 -5.88 10.19
CA ASN A 23 -6.39 -6.49 10.73
C ASN A 23 -5.26 -6.66 9.69
N ILE A 24 -5.13 -5.69 8.79
CA ILE A 24 -4.08 -5.64 7.78
C ILE A 24 -3.20 -4.40 8.01
N ALA A 25 -2.00 -4.43 7.45
CA ALA A 25 -1.13 -3.27 7.34
C ALA A 25 -0.70 -3.07 5.88
N ILE A 26 -0.62 -1.82 5.43
CA ILE A 26 0.01 -1.50 4.14
C ILE A 26 1.47 -1.13 4.40
N ILE A 27 2.39 -1.83 3.74
CA ILE A 27 3.83 -1.62 3.87
C ILE A 27 4.43 -1.23 2.52
N ALA A 28 5.38 -0.31 2.54
CA ALA A 28 6.19 0.05 1.39
C ALA A 28 7.61 -0.53 1.57
N GLU A 29 8.01 -1.45 0.69
CA GLU A 29 9.32 -2.12 0.72
C GLU A 29 9.95 -2.05 -0.68
N ARG A 30 11.15 -1.46 -0.82
CA ARG A 30 11.98 -1.51 -2.04
C ARG A 30 11.23 -1.18 -3.36
N GLY A 31 10.38 -0.16 -3.36
CA GLY A 31 9.61 0.25 -4.54
C GLY A 31 8.32 -0.54 -4.78
N ARG A 32 7.96 -1.46 -3.87
CA ARG A 32 6.68 -2.16 -3.86
C ARG A 32 5.80 -1.62 -2.74
N VAL A 33 4.50 -1.65 -2.97
CA VAL A 33 3.48 -1.48 -1.93
C VAL A 33 2.80 -2.82 -1.76
N ARG A 34 2.67 -3.28 -0.51
CA ARG A 34 2.13 -4.59 -0.15
C ARG A 34 1.09 -4.47 0.95
N ILE A 35 0.15 -5.39 0.95
CA ILE A 35 -0.71 -5.65 2.10
C ILE A 35 -0.06 -6.78 2.91
N LEU A 36 0.07 -6.57 4.22
CA LEU A 36 0.44 -7.57 5.20
C LEU A 36 -0.81 -7.93 6.00
N ASP A 37 -1.23 -9.19 5.94
CA ASP A 37 -2.22 -9.74 6.86
C ASP A 37 -1.55 -9.96 8.23
N LEU A 38 -2.05 -9.30 9.28
CA LEU A 38 -1.45 -9.39 10.60
C LEU A 38 -1.80 -10.68 11.36
N GLU A 39 -2.85 -11.39 10.95
CA GLU A 39 -3.25 -12.69 11.49
C GLU A 39 -2.41 -13.81 10.89
N THR A 40 -2.39 -13.93 9.57
CA THR A 40 -1.70 -15.03 8.87
C THR A 40 -0.21 -14.76 8.61
N LYS A 41 0.22 -13.50 8.70
CA LYS A 41 1.54 -13.00 8.29
C LYS A 41 1.82 -13.12 6.78
N GLU A 42 0.79 -13.39 5.97
CA GLU A 42 0.92 -13.41 4.52
C GLU A 42 1.07 -11.99 3.94
N LYS A 43 1.81 -11.91 2.82
CA LYS A 43 2.04 -10.67 2.09
C LYS A 43 1.43 -10.75 0.70
N TYR A 44 0.67 -9.72 0.31
CA TYR A 44 0.06 -9.58 -1.00
C TYR A 44 0.60 -8.34 -1.70
N ASP A 45 1.04 -8.47 -2.95
CA ASP A 45 1.54 -7.34 -3.74
C ASP A 45 0.34 -6.46 -4.17
N LEU A 46 0.39 -5.16 -3.81
CA LEU A 46 -0.63 -4.17 -4.17
C LEU A 46 -0.20 -3.38 -5.41
N LEU A 47 1.04 -2.91 -5.39
CA LEU A 47 1.68 -2.22 -6.50
C LEU A 47 3.12 -2.70 -6.60
N LYS A 48 3.51 -3.13 -7.80
CA LYS A 48 4.88 -3.46 -8.15
C LYS A 48 5.48 -2.28 -8.91
N ASN A 49 6.77 -2.01 -8.71
CA ASN A 49 7.44 -1.00 -9.52
C ASN A 49 7.53 -1.52 -10.97
N LYS A 50 7.11 -0.72 -11.96
CA LYS A 50 7.26 -1.05 -13.38
C LYS A 50 8.69 -1.42 -13.76
N LEU A 51 9.69 -0.87 -13.07
CA LEU A 51 11.10 -1.21 -13.29
C LEU A 51 11.42 -2.67 -12.97
N GLU A 52 10.77 -3.26 -11.96
CA GLU A 52 10.97 -4.67 -11.61
C GLU A 52 10.22 -5.61 -12.55
N GLU A 53 9.06 -5.20 -13.09
CA GLU A 53 8.38 -5.94 -14.16
C GLU A 53 9.29 -6.07 -15.39
N MET A 54 9.93 -4.97 -15.80
CA MET A 54 10.85 -4.97 -16.96
C MET A 54 12.12 -5.80 -16.74
N LEU A 55 12.55 -6.01 -15.49
CA LEU A 55 13.75 -6.80 -15.17
C LEU A 55 13.46 -8.31 -15.05
N GLU A 56 12.21 -8.72 -14.78
CA GLU A 56 11.80 -10.13 -14.76
C GLU A 56 11.56 -10.70 -16.18
N GLU A 57 11.47 -9.85 -17.20
CA GLU A 57 11.29 -10.23 -18.61
C GLU A 57 12.60 -10.44 -19.40
N ILE A 58 13.78 -10.23 -18.77
CA ILE A 58 15.13 -10.39 -19.37
C ILE A 58 15.78 -11.67 -18.85
#